data_AF-A0A920SK70-F1
#
_entry.id   AF-A0A920SK70-F1
#
_cell.length_a   1.000
_cell.length_b   1.000
_cell.length_c   1.000
_cell.angle_alpha   90.00
_cell.angle_beta   90.00
_cell.angle_gamma   90.00
#
_symmetry.space_group_name_H-M   'P 1'
#
loop_
_entity.id
_entity.type
_entity.pdbx_description
1 polymer ?
#
loop_
_entity_poly.entity_id
_entity_poly.type
_entity_poly.pdbx_seq_one_letter_code
_entity_poly.pdbx_strand_id
1 'polypeptide(L)'
;MAQLAEGHDFYEPFGANALAWYNRCASKALFMNHVLVDPPVDRDRPHHEGTDIYVNVTGENDRGIIVSGAKMAATGSALTHATFFGPE
;
A
#
# COMPACT_ATOMS: atom_id res chain seq x y z
N MET A 1 -7.69 11.53 -0.75
CA MET A 1 -8.35 10.59 -1.68
C MET A 1 -8.96 11.24 -2.91
N ALA A 2 -9.30 12.54 -2.93
CA ALA A 2 -9.88 13.19 -4.13
C ALA A 2 -9.01 13.06 -5.40
N GLN A 3 -7.69 13.03 -5.26
CA GLN A 3 -6.74 12.80 -6.36
C GLN A 3 -6.89 11.43 -7.02
N LEU A 4 -7.45 10.42 -6.34
CA LEU A 4 -7.76 9.13 -6.96
C LEU A 4 -8.95 9.21 -7.92
N ALA A 5 -9.84 10.20 -7.76
CA ALA A 5 -10.95 10.42 -8.69
C ALA A 5 -10.49 11.16 -9.95
N GLU A 6 -9.70 12.21 -9.75
CA GLU A 6 -9.21 13.06 -10.85
C GLU A 6 -8.07 12.39 -11.63
N GLY A 7 -7.13 11.76 -10.93
CA GLY A 7 -5.92 11.18 -11.50
C GLY A 7 -5.96 9.66 -11.70
N HIS A 8 -7.15 9.04 -11.77
CA HIS A 8 -7.26 7.58 -11.86
C HIS A 8 -6.51 6.97 -13.05
N ASP A 9 -6.43 7.69 -14.18
CA ASP A 9 -5.70 7.27 -15.39
C ASP A 9 -4.19 7.09 -15.16
N PHE A 10 -3.62 7.74 -14.14
CA PHE A 10 -2.21 7.52 -13.76
C PHE A 10 -1.95 6.07 -13.32
N TYR A 11 -2.98 5.38 -12.83
CA TYR A 11 -2.87 4.06 -12.26
C TYR A 11 -3.13 2.93 -13.25
N GLU A 12 -3.27 3.21 -14.56
CA GLU A 12 -3.49 2.16 -15.57
C GLU A 12 -2.47 1.01 -15.43
N PRO A 13 -2.92 -0.26 -15.48
CA PRO A 13 -4.27 -0.75 -15.82
C PRO A 13 -5.27 -0.78 -14.63
N PHE A 14 -4.92 -0.22 -13.49
CA PHE A 14 -5.70 -0.25 -12.24
C PHE A 14 -6.52 1.03 -11.98
N GLY A 15 -6.76 1.88 -12.99
CA GLY A 15 -7.52 3.13 -12.82
C GLY A 15 -8.94 2.92 -12.27
N ALA A 16 -9.60 1.84 -12.71
CA ALA A 16 -10.91 1.44 -12.15
C ALA A 16 -10.85 1.15 -10.64
N ASN A 17 -9.75 0.56 -10.14
CA ASN A 17 -9.56 0.31 -8.72
C ASN A 17 -9.35 1.61 -7.94
N ALA A 18 -8.59 2.56 -8.50
CA ALA A 18 -8.39 3.88 -7.89
C ALA A 18 -9.73 4.62 -7.71
N LEU A 19 -10.57 4.63 -8.75
CA LEU A 19 -11.90 5.23 -8.68
C LEU A 19 -12.83 4.51 -7.69
N ALA A 20 -12.79 3.17 -7.66
CA ALA A 20 -13.55 2.37 -6.70
C ALA A 20 -13.16 2.68 -5.24
N TRP A 21 -11.86 2.83 -4.95
CA TRP A 21 -11.38 3.23 -3.63
C TRP A 21 -11.81 4.64 -3.26
N TYR A 22 -11.74 5.60 -4.18
CA TYR A 22 -12.29 6.94 -3.96
C TYR A 22 -13.77 6.89 -3.54
N ASN A 23 -14.60 6.23 -4.35
CA ASN A 23 -16.03 6.13 -4.10
C ASN A 23 -16.33 5.45 -2.76
N ARG A 24 -15.59 4.39 -2.42
CA ARG A 24 -15.76 3.66 -1.15
C ARG A 24 -15.35 4.51 0.06
N CYS A 25 -14.22 5.20 -0.02
CA CYS A 25 -13.76 6.09 1.05
C CYS A 25 -14.72 7.26 1.26
N ALA A 26 -15.18 7.89 0.17
CA ALA A 26 -16.09 9.04 0.21
C ALA A 26 -17.47 8.66 0.73
N SER A 27 -18.06 7.57 0.24
CA SER A 27 -19.43 7.16 0.62
C SER A 27 -19.55 6.62 2.05
N LYS A 28 -18.46 6.08 2.62
CA LYS A 28 -18.46 5.41 3.94
C LYS A 28 -17.63 6.11 5.00
N ALA A 29 -17.02 7.25 4.66
CA ALA A 29 -16.06 7.96 5.53
C ALA A 29 -15.01 7.01 6.13
N LEU A 30 -14.39 6.17 5.28
CA LEU A 30 -13.40 5.21 5.76
C LEU A 30 -12.21 5.93 6.41
N PHE A 31 -11.95 5.59 7.67
CA PHE A 31 -10.72 5.97 8.34
C PHE A 31 -9.55 5.12 7.80
N MET A 32 -8.61 5.77 7.12
CA MET A 32 -7.45 5.17 6.47
C MET A 32 -6.16 5.72 7.11
N ASN A 33 -5.09 4.95 7.07
CA ASN A 33 -3.72 5.47 7.26
C ASN A 33 -2.82 5.07 6.08
N HIS A 34 -1.57 5.51 6.15
CA HIS A 34 -0.51 5.08 5.23
C HIS A 34 0.66 4.49 6.02
N VAL A 35 1.36 3.56 5.38
CA VAL A 35 2.52 2.87 5.94
C VAL A 35 3.56 2.71 4.83
N LEU A 36 4.60 3.55 4.87
CA LEU A 36 5.57 3.70 3.78
C LEU A 36 7.00 3.37 4.23
N VAL A 37 7.33 3.64 5.49
CA VAL A 37 8.70 3.54 6.01
C VAL A 37 9.08 2.07 6.22
N ASP A 38 10.21 1.67 5.67
CA ASP A 38 10.77 0.34 5.88
C ASP A 38 11.37 0.17 7.29
N PRO A 39 11.44 -1.07 7.81
CA PRO A 39 12.20 -1.36 9.02
C PRO A 39 13.66 -0.88 8.90
N PRO A 40 14.29 -0.43 10.00
CA PRO A 40 15.59 0.22 9.98
C PRO A 40 16.68 -0.85 10.06
N VAL A 41 16.62 -1.81 9.14
CA VAL A 41 17.55 -2.94 9.03
C VAL A 41 18.37 -2.75 7.77
N ASP A 42 19.67 -3.04 7.83
CA ASP A 42 20.58 -3.08 6.69
C ASP A 42 20.54 -1.81 5.80
N ARG A 43 20.42 -0.63 6.42
CA ARG A 43 20.27 0.66 5.72
C ARG A 43 21.46 1.05 4.84
N ASP A 44 22.61 0.42 5.07
CA ASP A 44 23.84 0.57 4.30
C ASP A 44 23.89 -0.35 3.06
N ARG A 45 22.92 -1.27 2.92
CA ARG A 45 22.81 -2.19 1.79
C ARG A 45 21.75 -1.73 0.79
N PRO A 46 21.88 -2.10 -0.49
CA PRO A 46 20.83 -1.85 -1.48
C PRO A 46 19.48 -2.45 -1.10
N HIS A 47 18.40 -1.72 -1.35
CA HIS A 47 17.05 -2.11 -0.95
C HIS A 47 16.61 -3.50 -1.48
N HIS A 48 17.04 -3.87 -2.69
CA HIS A 48 16.74 -5.16 -3.31
C HIS A 48 17.44 -6.36 -2.66
N GLU A 49 18.37 -6.14 -1.72
CA GLU A 49 19.00 -7.21 -0.95
C GLU A 49 18.21 -7.60 0.32
N GLY A 50 17.34 -6.72 0.83
CA GLY A 50 16.53 -6.94 2.05
C GLY A 50 15.16 -7.59 1.79
N THR A 51 15.08 -8.47 0.79
CA THR A 51 13.80 -9.02 0.30
C THR A 51 13.05 -9.90 1.31
N ASP A 52 13.74 -10.41 2.32
CA ASP A 52 13.19 -11.20 3.42
C ASP A 52 12.55 -10.35 4.53
N ILE A 53 12.88 -9.05 4.59
CA ILE A 53 12.38 -8.12 5.61
C ILE A 53 11.37 -7.14 5.01
N TYR A 54 11.71 -6.52 3.88
CA TYR A 54 10.86 -5.54 3.24
C TYR A 54 9.64 -6.19 2.60
N VAL A 55 8.57 -5.41 2.47
CA VAL A 55 7.34 -5.88 1.84
C VAL A 55 7.59 -6.16 0.36
N ASN A 56 7.46 -7.43 -0.03
CA ASN A 56 7.67 -7.91 -1.40
C ASN A 56 6.53 -8.83 -1.85
N VAL A 57 6.28 -8.86 -3.18
CA VAL A 57 5.42 -9.85 -3.80
C VAL A 57 6.16 -11.20 -3.81
N THR A 58 5.60 -12.20 -3.14
CA THR A 58 6.19 -13.55 -3.03
C THR A 58 5.49 -14.57 -3.92
N GLY A 59 4.39 -14.19 -4.57
CA GLY A 59 3.70 -15.02 -5.53
C GLY A 59 2.51 -14.31 -6.15
N GLU A 60 2.01 -14.86 -7.25
CA GLU A 60 0.83 -14.38 -7.96
C GLU A 60 -0.05 -15.57 -8.33
N ASN A 61 -1.36 -15.38 -8.30
CA ASN A 61 -2.34 -16.33 -8.80
C ASN A 61 -3.53 -15.60 -9.41
N ASP A 62 -4.52 -16.38 -9.86
CA ASP A 62 -5.75 -15.88 -10.46
C ASP A 62 -6.60 -15.00 -9.53
N ARG A 63 -6.32 -15.00 -8.22
CA ARG A 63 -6.97 -14.15 -7.21
C ARG A 63 -6.17 -12.91 -6.84
N GLY A 64 -4.97 -12.72 -7.38
CA GLY A 64 -4.13 -11.55 -7.15
C GLY A 64 -2.72 -11.89 -6.65
N ILE A 65 -2.13 -10.94 -5.92
CA ILE A 65 -0.76 -11.02 -5.40
C ILE A 65 -0.72 -11.55 -3.96
N ILE A 66 0.34 -12.28 -3.65
CA ILE A 66 0.71 -12.70 -2.30
C ILE A 66 1.89 -11.83 -1.88
N VAL A 67 1.77 -11.20 -0.71
CA VAL A 67 2.76 -10.24 -0.21
C VAL A 67 3.24 -10.67 1.17
N SER A 68 4.55 -10.59 1.41
CA SER A 68 5.17 -10.86 2.71
C SER A 68 6.20 -9.79 3.04
N GLY A 69 6.39 -9.51 4.33
CA GLY A 69 7.37 -8.56 4.85
C GLY A 69 6.79 -7.64 5.92
N ALA A 70 7.53 -6.60 6.28
CA ALA A 70 7.16 -5.64 7.31
C ALA A 70 7.39 -4.19 6.87
N LYS A 71 6.61 -3.28 7.46
CA LYS A 71 6.79 -1.84 7.43
C LYS A 71 6.64 -1.28 8.84
N MET A 72 7.18 -0.10 9.08
CA MET A 72 7.15 0.57 10.38
C MET A 72 6.29 1.82 10.41
N ALA A 73 6.13 2.35 11.64
CA ALA A 73 5.46 3.63 11.91
C ALA A 73 4.02 3.69 11.40
N ALA A 74 3.29 2.58 11.54
CA ALA A 74 1.88 2.47 11.18
C ALA A 74 0.96 3.18 12.20
N THR A 75 1.13 4.49 12.30
CA THR A 75 0.40 5.36 13.24
C THR A 75 -1.10 5.16 13.07
N GLY A 76 -1.79 4.84 14.17
CA GLY A 76 -3.25 4.64 14.19
C GLY A 76 -3.75 3.36 13.53
N SER A 77 -2.89 2.47 13.02
CA SER A 77 -3.29 1.27 12.26
C SER A 77 -4.23 0.32 13.00
N ALA A 78 -4.12 0.24 14.33
CA ALA A 78 -5.04 -0.57 15.15
C ALA A 78 -6.50 -0.07 15.11
N LEU A 79 -6.72 1.17 14.63
CA LEU A 79 -8.02 1.84 14.61
C LEU A 79 -8.51 2.15 13.19
N THR A 80 -7.74 1.84 12.14
CA THR A 80 -8.10 2.15 10.75
C THR A 80 -8.84 0.99 10.09
N HIS A 81 -9.67 1.29 9.10
CA HIS A 81 -10.39 0.28 8.33
C HIS A 81 -9.49 -0.41 7.29
N ALA A 82 -8.51 0.33 6.78
CA ALA A 82 -7.52 -0.17 5.83
C ALA A 82 -6.28 0.73 5.84
N THR A 83 -5.19 0.16 5.33
CA THR A 83 -3.87 0.79 5.24
C THR A 83 -3.48 0.90 3.78
N PHE A 84 -3.07 2.09 3.35
CA PHE A 84 -2.30 2.24 2.12
C PHE A 84 -0.83 1.90 2.41
N PHE A 85 -0.28 0.92 1.72
CA PHE A 85 1.15 0.63 1.77
C PHE A 85 1.79 0.89 0.41
N GLY A 86 3.06 1.31 0.42
CA GLY A 86 3.82 1.63 -0.78
C GLY A 86 5.32 1.61 -0.49
N PRO A 87 6.15 1.81 -1.53
CA PRO A 87 7.58 2.02 -1.35
C PRO A 87 7.85 3.29 -0.51
N GLU A 88 9.05 3.35 0.08
CA GLU A 88 9.59 4.60 0.65
C GLU A 88 9.83 5.65 -0.44
#